data_AF-A0A970I2L7-F1
#
_entry.id   AF-A0A970I2L7-F1
#
_cell.length_a   1.000
_cell.length_b   1.000
_cell.length_c   1.000
_cell.angle_alpha   90.00
_cell.angle_beta   90.00
_cell.angle_gamma   90.00
#
_symmetry.space_group_name_H-M   'P 1'
#
loop_
_entity.id
_entity.type
_entity.pdbx_description
1 polymer ?
#
loop_
_entity_poly.entity_id
_entity_poly.type
_entity_poly.pdbx_seq_one_letter_code
_entity_poly.pdbx_strand_id
1 'polypeptide(L)'
;MRRIFGALIFVLIAGAAILSSCEHHSFLVETVDPVDSVYFGAVIQPLLEKKCAACHGGSKDPDLRADRSYESLVSGDYVTLPAEESRLYRKVISSGHAAYTLPEEKLKILYWITQGAKNNK
;
A
#
# COMPACT_ATOMS: atom_id res chain seq x y z
N MET A 1 7.77 -15.80 -57.71
CA MET A 1 6.92 -14.74 -57.11
C MET A 1 5.90 -15.29 -56.10
N ARG A 2 4.98 -16.19 -56.46
CA ARG A 2 3.91 -16.71 -55.57
C ARG A 2 4.38 -17.33 -54.23
N ARG A 3 5.54 -18.01 -54.21
CA ARG A 3 6.13 -18.60 -52.98
C ARG A 3 6.76 -17.57 -52.03
N ILE A 4 7.30 -16.48 -52.58
CA ILE A 4 7.94 -15.40 -51.82
C ILE A 4 6.85 -14.52 -51.17
N PHE A 5 5.76 -14.28 -51.91
CA PHE A 5 4.57 -13.60 -51.37
C PHE A 5 3.92 -14.39 -50.21
N GLY A 6 3.84 -15.71 -50.30
CA GLY A 6 3.33 -16.55 -49.21
C GLY A 6 4.22 -16.52 -47.95
N ALA A 7 5.54 -16.53 -48.12
CA ALA A 7 6.49 -16.43 -47.01
C ALA A 7 6.43 -15.06 -46.31
N LEU A 8 6.28 -13.98 -47.08
CA LEU A 8 6.13 -12.62 -46.54
C LEU A 8 4.83 -12.46 -45.74
N ILE A 9 3.72 -13.02 -46.24
CA ILE A 9 2.43 -13.01 -45.51
C ILE A 9 2.54 -13.81 -44.20
N PHE A 10 3.23 -14.94 -44.21
CA PHE A 10 3.43 -15.76 -43.02
C PHE A 10 4.29 -15.06 -41.94
N VAL A 11 5.36 -14.36 -42.35
CA VAL A 11 6.20 -13.57 -41.43
C VAL A 11 5.43 -12.39 -40.83
N LEU A 12 4.59 -11.72 -41.62
CA LEU A 12 3.74 -10.63 -41.13
C LEU A 12 2.69 -11.12 -40.11
N ILE A 13 2.06 -12.26 -40.36
CA ILE A 13 1.08 -12.84 -39.44
C ILE A 13 1.74 -13.34 -38.15
N ALA A 14 2.90 -14.01 -38.27
CA ALA A 14 3.66 -14.48 -37.12
C ALA A 14 4.17 -13.32 -36.25
N GLY A 15 4.61 -12.21 -36.85
CA GLY A 15 5.04 -11.00 -36.15
C GLY A 15 3.90 -10.28 -35.40
N ALA A 16 2.69 -10.27 -35.96
CA ALA A 16 1.53 -9.67 -35.31
C ALA A 16 1.11 -10.41 -34.02
N ALA A 17 1.30 -11.74 -33.96
CA ALA A 17 0.94 -12.53 -32.79
C ALA A 17 1.83 -12.25 -31.56
N ILE A 18 3.08 -11.81 -31.76
CA ILE A 18 4.05 -11.58 -30.67
C ILE A 18 3.76 -10.29 -29.89
N LEU A 19 3.08 -9.32 -30.53
CA LEU A 19 2.75 -8.04 -29.91
C LEU A 19 1.49 -8.10 -29.02
N SER A 20 0.71 -9.18 -29.09
CA SER A 20 -0.51 -9.36 -28.29
C SER A 20 -0.25 -9.85 -26.86
N SER A 21 0.98 -10.21 -26.50
CA SER A 21 1.31 -10.72 -25.16
C SER A 21 1.69 -9.62 -24.16
N CYS A 22 1.69 -8.35 -24.58
CA CYS A 22 1.92 -7.21 -23.70
C CYS A 22 0.59 -6.69 -23.13
N GLU A 23 -0.20 -7.58 -22.55
CA GLU A 23 -1.35 -7.16 -21.75
C GLU A 23 -0.84 -6.81 -20.36
N HIS A 24 -0.67 -5.51 -20.11
CA HIS A 24 -0.42 -5.01 -18.77
C HIS A 24 -1.71 -5.23 -17.98
N HIS A 25 -1.76 -6.28 -17.16
CA HIS A 25 -2.79 -6.43 -16.16
C HIS A 25 -2.63 -5.30 -15.14
N SER A 26 -3.31 -4.18 -15.39
CA SER A 26 -3.58 -3.19 -14.37
C SER A 26 -4.52 -3.84 -13.39
N PHE A 27 -3.98 -4.37 -12.29
CA PHE A 27 -4.79 -4.64 -11.13
C PHE A 27 -5.46 -3.31 -10.78
N LEU A 28 -6.79 -3.27 -10.89
CA LEU A 28 -7.58 -2.21 -10.28
C LEU A 28 -7.26 -2.31 -8.79
N VAL A 29 -6.37 -1.44 -8.32
CA VAL A 29 -6.16 -1.23 -6.89
C VAL A 29 -7.51 -0.76 -6.41
N GLU A 30 -8.22 -1.63 -5.69
CA GLU A 30 -9.48 -1.30 -5.08
C GLU A 30 -9.22 -0.09 -4.18
N THR A 31 -9.67 1.08 -4.65
CA THR A 31 -9.58 2.31 -3.89
C THR A 31 -10.50 2.09 -2.70
N VAL A 32 -9.95 2.09 -1.48
CA VAL A 32 -10.77 2.19 -0.27
C VAL A 32 -11.67 3.41 -0.49
N ASP A 33 -12.99 3.19 -0.47
CA ASP A 33 -13.94 4.29 -0.59
C ASP A 33 -13.64 5.27 0.56
N PRO A 34 -13.32 6.54 0.28
CA PRO A 34 -13.03 7.52 1.33
C PRO A 34 -14.20 7.71 2.33
N VAL A 35 -15.40 7.21 2.02
CA VAL A 35 -16.57 7.19 2.91
C VAL A 35 -16.52 6.04 3.93
N ASP A 36 -15.78 4.96 3.66
CA ASP A 36 -15.67 3.85 4.60
C ASP A 36 -14.76 4.21 5.78
N SER A 37 -15.30 4.05 7.00
CA SER A 37 -14.53 4.24 8.22
C SER A 37 -13.42 3.20 8.30
N VAL A 38 -12.17 3.64 8.41
CA VAL A 38 -11.03 2.77 8.67
C VAL A 38 -10.90 2.59 10.18
N TYR A 39 -11.14 1.36 10.63
CA TYR A 39 -11.09 1.01 12.05
C TYR A 39 -9.67 0.63 12.48
N PHE A 40 -9.22 1.18 13.61
CA PHE A 40 -7.88 0.88 14.12
C PHE A 40 -7.70 -0.62 14.38
N GLY A 41 -8.61 -1.23 15.13
CA GLY A 41 -8.52 -2.64 15.52
C GLY A 41 -8.64 -3.62 14.36
N ALA A 42 -9.49 -3.33 13.38
CA ALA A 42 -9.73 -4.23 12.25
C ALA A 42 -8.74 -4.05 11.08
N VAL A 43 -8.21 -2.84 10.89
CA VAL A 43 -7.41 -2.50 9.70
C VAL A 43 -5.98 -2.11 10.06
N ILE A 44 -5.80 -1.14 10.96
CA ILE A 44 -4.48 -0.55 11.22
C ILE A 44 -3.64 -1.46 12.11
N GLN A 45 -4.19 -2.00 13.18
CA GLN A 45 -3.43 -2.84 14.10
C GLN A 45 -2.88 -4.11 13.43
N PRO A 46 -3.66 -4.88 12.64
CA PRO A 46 -3.13 -6.02 11.92
C PRO A 46 -2.02 -5.66 10.92
N LEU A 47 -2.12 -4.48 10.30
CA LEU A 47 -1.08 -3.96 9.40
C LEU A 47 0.22 -3.68 10.16
N LEU A 48 0.15 -3.01 11.32
CA LEU A 48 1.30 -2.71 12.16
C LEU A 48 1.96 -3.98 12.69
N GLU A 49 1.19 -4.98 13.13
CA GLU A 49 1.71 -6.26 13.59
C GLU A 49 2.46 -7.01 12.50
N LYS A 50 1.82 -7.16 11.33
CA LYS A 50 2.37 -7.95 10.23
C LYS A 50 3.64 -7.35 9.63
N LYS A 51 3.74 -6.01 9.61
CA LYS A 51 4.75 -5.33 8.79
C LYS A 51 5.73 -4.46 9.57
N CYS A 52 5.40 -4.07 10.78
CA CYS A 52 6.18 -3.08 11.53
C CYS A 52 6.69 -3.66 12.86
N ALA A 53 5.88 -4.44 13.58
CA ALA A 53 6.19 -4.92 14.92
C ALA A 53 7.42 -5.86 14.99
N ALA A 54 7.80 -6.51 13.89
CA ALA A 54 9.06 -7.27 13.84
C ALA A 54 10.29 -6.39 14.16
N CYS A 55 10.23 -5.13 13.75
CA CYS A 55 11.23 -4.12 14.07
C CYS A 55 10.83 -3.31 15.30
N HIS A 56 9.56 -2.92 15.41
CA HIS A 56 8.98 -2.03 16.41
C HIS A 56 8.26 -2.79 17.54
N GLY A 57 8.81 -3.92 17.97
CA GLY A 57 8.18 -4.84 18.94
C GLY A 57 8.50 -4.53 20.40
N GLY A 58 8.72 -3.26 20.74
CA GLY A 58 9.12 -2.80 22.08
C GLY A 58 10.62 -2.58 22.28
N SER A 59 11.47 -2.84 21.27
CA SER A 59 12.91 -2.52 21.32
C SER A 59 13.26 -1.15 20.72
N LYS A 60 12.29 -0.49 20.08
CA LYS A 60 12.41 0.84 19.49
C LYS A 60 11.05 1.52 19.50
N ASP A 61 11.06 2.84 19.59
CA ASP A 61 9.84 3.64 19.51
C ASP A 61 9.42 3.91 18.04
N PRO A 62 8.12 4.00 17.74
CA PRO A 62 7.01 3.63 18.63
C PRO A 62 6.96 2.10 18.84
N ASP A 63 6.44 1.67 19.99
CA ASP A 63 6.12 0.26 20.24
C ASP A 63 4.77 -0.08 19.59
N LEU A 64 4.81 -0.99 18.61
CA LEU A 64 3.67 -1.35 17.75
C LEU A 64 3.03 -2.70 18.09
N ARG A 65 3.33 -3.27 19.25
CA ARG A 65 2.61 -4.44 19.79
C ARG A 65 1.13 -4.12 20.04
N ALA A 66 0.27 -5.13 19.93
CA ALA A 66 -1.19 -5.03 20.04
C ALA A 66 -1.70 -4.21 21.22
N ASP A 67 -1.06 -4.36 22.37
CA ASP A 67 -1.44 -3.74 23.63
C ASP A 67 -0.85 -2.33 23.83
N ARG A 68 -0.01 -1.86 22.90
CA ARG A 68 0.77 -0.60 23.04
C ARG A 68 0.64 0.36 21.87
N SER A 69 0.50 -0.15 20.66
CA SER A 69 0.54 0.58 19.39
C SER A 69 -0.30 1.86 19.36
N TYR A 70 -1.56 1.81 19.78
CA TYR A 70 -2.44 2.98 19.75
C TYR A 70 -1.90 4.11 20.63
N GLU A 71 -1.61 3.79 21.90
CA GLU A 71 -1.07 4.75 22.85
C GLU A 71 0.27 5.28 22.36
N SER A 72 1.21 4.40 22.00
CA SER A 72 2.53 4.77 21.46
C SER A 72 2.45 5.74 20.29
N LEU A 73 1.50 5.54 19.37
CA LEU A 73 1.33 6.39 18.20
C LEU A 73 0.75 7.76 18.54
N VAL A 74 -0.25 7.81 19.42
CA VAL A 74 -0.97 9.05 19.77
C VAL A 74 -0.19 9.86 20.81
N SER A 75 0.21 9.26 21.93
CA SER A 75 0.99 9.95 22.96
C SER A 75 2.40 10.29 22.49
N GLY A 76 2.92 9.52 21.54
CA GLY A 76 4.20 9.77 20.91
C GLY A 76 4.18 10.86 19.85
N ASP A 77 3.03 11.47 19.51
CA ASP A 77 2.91 12.50 18.46
C ASP A 77 3.32 11.98 17.06
N TYR A 78 3.13 10.67 16.81
CA TYR A 78 3.37 10.09 15.48
C TYR A 78 2.19 10.29 14.54
N VAL A 79 1.03 10.66 15.09
CA VAL A 79 -0.22 10.80 14.36
C VAL A 79 -0.79 12.19 14.59
N THR A 80 -0.78 13.02 13.55
CA THR A 80 -1.25 14.41 13.59
C THR A 80 -2.10 14.73 12.38
N LEU A 81 -2.93 15.77 12.50
CA LEU A 81 -3.57 16.42 11.35
C LEU A 81 -2.74 17.64 10.91
N PRO A 82 -2.69 17.93 9.60
CA PRO A 82 -3.30 17.15 8.52
C PRO A 82 -2.52 15.84 8.28
N ALA A 83 -3.23 14.80 7.82
CA ALA A 83 -2.74 13.42 7.87
C ALA A 83 -1.47 13.19 7.04
N GLU A 84 -1.30 13.94 5.95
CA GLU A 84 -0.12 13.92 5.10
C GLU A 84 1.16 14.39 5.81
N GLU A 85 1.02 15.20 6.86
CA GLU A 85 2.13 15.70 7.66
C GLU A 85 2.44 14.83 8.89
N SER A 86 1.56 13.87 9.20
CA SER A 86 1.77 12.88 10.26
C SER A 86 3.11 12.17 10.09
N ARG A 87 3.89 12.08 11.17
CA ARG A 87 5.21 11.42 11.11
C ARG A 87 5.09 9.96 10.71
N LEU A 88 4.05 9.26 11.15
CA LEU A 88 3.74 7.90 10.73
C LEU A 88 3.56 7.85 9.21
N TYR A 89 2.69 8.70 8.66
CA TYR A 89 2.40 8.71 7.23
C TYR A 89 3.63 9.07 6.40
N ARG A 90 4.34 10.15 6.76
CA ARG A 90 5.59 10.57 6.11
C ARG A 90 6.65 9.47 6.11
N LYS A 91 6.74 8.66 7.18
CA LYS A 91 7.66 7.51 7.21
C LYS A 91 7.22 6.42 6.26
N VAL A 92 5.95 6.02 6.24
CA VAL A 92 5.52 4.93 5.35
C VAL A 92 5.56 5.29 3.85
N ILE A 93 5.58 6.58 3.49
CA ILE A 93 5.73 7.00 2.08
C ILE A 93 7.16 7.34 1.66
N SER A 94 8.13 7.37 2.58
CA SER A 94 9.50 7.80 2.27
C SER A 94 10.55 6.85 2.84
N SER A 95 11.80 7.01 2.39
CA SER A 95 12.95 6.23 2.88
C SER A 95 12.76 4.71 2.72
N GLY A 96 13.53 3.91 3.48
CA GLY A 96 13.45 2.45 3.45
C GLY A 96 12.11 1.87 3.92
N HIS A 97 11.28 2.65 4.61
CA HIS A 97 9.96 2.21 5.07
C HIS A 97 8.93 2.11 3.93
N ALA A 98 9.12 2.88 2.86
CA ALA A 98 8.23 2.90 1.70
C ALA A 98 8.10 1.54 0.98
N ALA A 99 9.10 0.66 1.13
CA ALA A 99 9.11 -0.68 0.54
C ALA A 99 8.30 -1.71 1.35
N TYR A 100 7.97 -1.43 2.61
CA TYR A 100 7.23 -2.37 3.45
C TYR A 100 5.71 -2.25 3.30
N THR A 101 5.22 -1.09 2.87
CA THR A 101 3.78 -0.81 2.72
C THR A 101 3.40 -0.70 1.25
N LEU A 102 2.28 -1.35 0.90
CA LEU A 102 1.67 -1.26 -0.42
C LEU A 102 0.88 0.06 -0.55
N PRO A 103 0.63 0.56 -1.78
CA PRO A 103 -0.11 1.80 -2.00
C PRO A 103 -1.45 1.87 -1.24
N GLU A 104 -2.23 0.80 -1.27
CA GLU A 104 -3.52 0.70 -0.58
C GLU A 104 -3.41 0.71 0.94
N GLU A 105 -2.31 0.19 1.50
CA GLU A 105 -2.05 0.23 2.95
C GLU A 105 -1.64 1.63 3.41
N LYS A 106 -0.87 2.36 2.56
CA LYS A 106 -0.57 3.77 2.80
C LYS A 106 -1.84 4.59 2.84
N LEU A 107 -2.78 4.34 1.92
CA LEU A 107 -4.09 5.00 1.91
C LEU A 107 -4.93 4.66 3.16
N LYS A 108 -4.94 3.40 3.60
CA LYS A 108 -5.61 3.01 4.86
C LYS A 108 -5.07 3.79 6.06
N ILE A 109 -3.74 3.91 6.16
CA ILE A 109 -3.11 4.71 7.23
C ILE A 109 -3.50 6.18 7.09
N LEU A 110 -3.43 6.76 5.89
CA LEU A 110 -3.81 8.15 5.64
C LEU A 110 -5.25 8.41 6.10
N TYR A 111 -6.20 7.59 5.63
CA TYR A 111 -7.62 7.75 5.94
C TYR A 111 -7.94 7.57 7.42
N TRP A 112 -7.35 6.58 8.09
CA TRP A 112 -7.53 6.44 9.54
C TRP A 112 -7.09 7.71 10.29
N ILE A 113 -5.97 8.31 9.90
CA ILE A 113 -5.48 9.56 10.51
C ILE A 113 -6.43 10.72 10.17
N THR A 114 -6.84 10.84 8.90
CA THR A 114 -7.81 11.87 8.45
C THR A 114 -9.13 11.77 9.21
N GLN A 115 -9.58 10.57 9.57
CA GLN A 115 -10.79 10.30 10.35
C GLN A 115 -10.63 10.55 11.86
N GLY A 116 -9.48 11.11 12.28
CA GLY A 116 -9.18 11.48 13.66
C GLY A 116 -8.50 10.39 14.48
N ALA A 117 -7.91 9.37 13.82
CA ALA A 117 -7.09 8.34 14.45
C ALA A 117 -7.77 7.68 15.68
N LYS A 118 -9.03 7.29 15.54
CA LYS A 118 -9.83 6.74 16.64
C LYS A 118 -9.37 5.33 17.02
N ASN A 119 -9.43 4.99 18.30
CA ASN A 119 -9.23 3.62 18.80
C ASN A 119 -10.54 2.81 18.73
N ASN A 120 -11.00 2.52 17.52
CA ASN A 120 -12.24 1.80 17.26
C ASN A 120 -11.95 0.36 16.78
N LYS A 121 -12.90 -0.53 17.04
CA LYS A 121 -12.88 -1.92 16.58
C LYS A 121 -13.77 -2.09 15.37
#